data_AF-A0A357J2E0-F1
#
_entry.id   AF-A0A357J2E0-F1
#
_cell.length_a   1.000
_cell.length_b   1.000
_cell.length_c   1.000
_cell.angle_alpha   90.00
_cell.angle_beta   90.00
_cell.angle_gamma   90.00
#
_symmetry.space_group_name_H-M   'P 1'
#
loop_
_entity.id
_entity.type
_entity.pdbx_description
1 polymer ?
#
loop_
_entity_poly.entity_id
_entity_poly.type
_entity_poly.pdbx_seq_one_letter_code
_entity_poly.pdbx_strand_id
1 'polypeptide(L)'
;STGSARWVATYPFSKTGRTIVNKIQAKFVFENGKIKDHKDSFSLWKWARMALGASGLFLGWSGAVQGKIRKEAQGGLKLWMKRKRIQ
;
A
#
# COMPACT_ATOMS: atom_id res chain seq x y z
N SER A 1 -18.33 -3.01 -15.01
CA SER A 1 -18.90 -3.72 -13.83
C SER A 1 -18.06 -3.42 -12.60
N THR A 2 -18.47 -3.83 -11.41
CA THR A 2 -17.70 -3.66 -10.16
C THR A 2 -17.47 -5.00 -9.49
N GLY A 3 -16.44 -5.09 -8.64
CA GLY A 3 -16.15 -6.29 -7.86
C GLY A 3 -15.46 -5.96 -6.54
N SER A 4 -15.35 -6.97 -5.67
CA SER A 4 -14.62 -6.84 -4.40
C SER A 4 -13.99 -8.16 -4.00
N ALA A 5 -12.91 -8.09 -3.23
CA ALA A 5 -12.23 -9.26 -2.69
C ALA A 5 -11.68 -8.99 -1.29
N ARG A 6 -11.48 -10.05 -0.52
CA ARG A 6 -10.66 -10.02 0.71
C ARG A 6 -9.46 -10.93 0.48
N TRP A 7 -8.27 -10.40 0.68
CA TRP A 7 -7.04 -11.14 0.41
C TRP A 7 -5.95 -10.80 1.42
N VAL A 8 -4.93 -11.64 1.48
CA VAL A 8 -3.78 -11.50 2.39
C VAL A 8 -2.50 -11.48 1.59
N ALA A 9 -1.71 -10.43 1.76
CA ALA A 9 -0.40 -10.25 1.15
C ALA A 9 0.70 -10.55 2.16
N THR A 10 1.58 -11.52 1.87
CA THR A 10 2.76 -11.81 2.68
C THR A 10 4.02 -11.48 1.90
N TYR A 11 4.84 -10.54 2.38
CA TYR A 11 6.04 -10.08 1.66
C TYR A 11 7.07 -9.43 2.61
N PRO A 12 8.37 -9.45 2.27
CA PRO A 12 9.39 -8.68 2.99
C PRO A 12 9.30 -7.19 2.66
N PHE A 13 9.32 -6.32 3.68
CA PHE A 13 9.37 -4.88 3.47
C PHE A 13 10.78 -4.43 3.10
N SER A 14 10.97 -3.93 1.88
CA SER A 14 12.30 -3.66 1.31
C SER A 14 13.20 -2.73 2.13
N LYS A 15 12.63 -1.80 2.91
CA LYS A 15 13.43 -0.88 3.75
C LYS A 15 14.00 -1.52 5.01
N THR A 16 13.29 -2.48 5.60
CA THR A 16 13.65 -3.04 6.93
C THR A 16 13.87 -4.55 6.91
N GLY A 17 13.58 -5.22 5.79
CA GLY A 17 13.62 -6.67 5.65
C GLY A 17 12.50 -7.43 6.40
N ARG A 18 11.65 -6.74 7.16
CA ARG A 18 10.63 -7.38 8.01
C ARG A 18 9.49 -7.96 7.17
N THR A 19 9.04 -9.17 7.50
CA THR A 19 7.87 -9.79 6.86
C THR A 19 6.58 -9.08 7.28
N ILE A 20 5.82 -8.65 6.29
CA ILE A 20 4.49 -8.06 6.42
C ILE A 20 3.45 -9.12 6.09
N VAL A 21 2.37 -9.19 6.88
CA VAL A 21 1.14 -9.93 6.55
C VAL A 21 -0.01 -8.92 6.47
N ASN A 22 -0.28 -8.38 5.29
CA ASN A 22 -1.30 -7.35 5.09
C ASN A 22 -2.65 -7.97 4.73
N LYS A 23 -3.66 -7.78 5.58
CA LYS A 23 -5.05 -8.19 5.30
C LYS A 23 -5.79 -7.04 4.63
N ILE A 24 -6.26 -7.26 3.41
CA ILE A 24 -6.73 -6.19 2.52
C ILE A 24 -8.15 -6.48 2.06
N GLN A 25 -8.99 -5.43 2.06
CA GLN A 25 -10.25 -5.42 1.35
C GLN A 25 -10.11 -4.60 0.06
N ALA A 26 -10.24 -5.27 -1.07
CA ALA A 26 -10.11 -4.68 -2.40
C ALA A 26 -11.48 -4.37 -3.01
N LYS A 27 -11.58 -3.25 -3.72
CA LYS A 27 -12.71 -2.91 -4.60
C LYS A 27 -12.18 -2.62 -6.00
N PHE A 28 -12.88 -3.12 -7.01
CA PHE A 28 -12.51 -3.04 -8.41
C PHE A 28 -13.61 -2.39 -9.24
N VAL A 29 -13.22 -1.62 -10.25
CA VAL A 29 -14.07 -1.20 -11.37
C VAL A 29 -13.48 -1.80 -12.63
N PHE A 30 -14.31 -2.52 -13.39
CA PHE A 30 -13.92 -3.15 -14.65
C PHE A 30 -14.55 -2.41 -15.83
N GLU A 31 -13.75 -2.21 -16.88
CA GLU A 31 -14.15 -1.60 -18.15
C GLU A 31 -13.51 -2.39 -19.30
N ASN A 32 -14.29 -2.77 -20.30
CA ASN A 32 -13.83 -3.56 -21.45
C ASN A 32 -13.03 -4.82 -21.06
N GLY A 33 -13.48 -5.54 -20.02
CA GLY A 33 -12.82 -6.75 -19.51
C GLY A 33 -11.52 -6.51 -18.75
N LYS A 34 -11.10 -5.25 -18.54
CA LYS A 34 -9.89 -4.87 -17.80
C LYS A 34 -10.23 -4.21 -16.48
N ILE A 35 -9.32 -4.26 -15.51
CA ILE A 35 -9.42 -3.47 -14.28
C ILE A 35 -9.08 -2.02 -14.62
N LYS A 36 -10.06 -1.12 -14.48
CA LYS A 36 -9.92 0.33 -14.63
C LYS A 36 -9.48 1.00 -13.33
N ASP A 37 -10.06 0.58 -12.20
CA ASP A 37 -9.75 1.11 -10.86
C ASP A 37 -9.63 -0.03 -9.86
N HIS A 38 -8.67 0.08 -8.96
CA HIS A 38 -8.43 -0.86 -7.86
C HIS A 38 -8.09 -0.06 -6.60
N LYS A 39 -8.98 -0.15 -5.60
CA LYS A 39 -8.80 0.47 -4.29
C LYS A 39 -8.65 -0.59 -3.21
N ASP A 40 -7.52 -0.54 -2.50
CA ASP A 40 -7.24 -1.39 -1.35
C ASP A 40 -7.44 -0.62 -0.04
N SER A 41 -8.17 -1.24 0.90
CA SER A 41 -8.38 -0.73 2.25
C SER A 41 -7.74 -1.66 3.27
N PHE A 42 -6.90 -1.11 4.15
CA PHE A 42 -6.25 -1.82 5.24
C PHE A 42 -5.85 -0.86 6.38
N SER A 43 -5.52 -1.42 7.55
CA SER A 43 -5.08 -0.63 8.70
C SER A 43 -3.61 -0.24 8.56
N LEU A 44 -3.36 1.04 8.30
CA LEU A 44 -2.01 1.58 8.19
C LEU A 44 -1.21 1.45 9.50
N TRP A 45 -1.88 1.55 10.66
CA TRP A 45 -1.23 1.35 11.97
C TRP A 45 -0.69 -0.08 12.14
N LYS A 46 -1.52 -1.10 11.84
CA LYS A 46 -1.10 -2.51 11.90
C LYS A 46 0.04 -2.76 10.91
N TRP A 47 -0.07 -2.21 9.71
CA TRP A 47 0.98 -2.30 8.69
C TRP A 47 2.29 -1.66 9.17
N ALA A 48 2.25 -0.43 9.67
CA ALA A 48 3.42 0.32 10.13
C ALA A 48 4.13 -0.37 11.29
N ARG A 49 3.37 -0.97 12.23
CA ARG A 49 3.93 -1.76 13.32
C ARG A 49 4.73 -2.97 12.80
N MET A 50 4.25 -3.65 11.76
CA MET A 50 4.98 -4.77 11.14
C MET A 50 6.22 -4.28 10.37
N ALA A 51 6.06 -3.20 9.61
CA ALA A 51 7.09 -2.66 8.72
C ALA A 51 8.26 -1.98 9.45
N LEU A 52 7.99 -1.26 10.53
CA LEU A 52 8.97 -0.42 11.21
C LEU A 52 9.40 -0.98 12.58
N GLY A 53 8.67 -1.94 13.15
CA GLY A 53 8.98 -2.47 14.49
C GLY A 53 8.67 -1.45 15.60
N ALA A 54 9.46 -1.44 16.68
CA ALA A 54 9.22 -0.60 17.87
C ALA A 54 9.24 0.91 17.58
N SER A 55 10.02 1.37 16.58
CA SER A 55 10.00 2.76 16.11
C SER A 55 8.69 3.14 15.38
N GLY A 56 7.93 2.14 14.90
CA GLY A 56 6.59 2.33 14.33
C GLY A 56 5.49 2.58 15.35
N LEU A 57 5.74 2.27 16.65
CA LEU A 57 4.74 2.41 17.71
C LEU A 57 4.46 3.88 18.06
N PHE A 58 5.47 4.75 17.93
CA PHE A 58 5.35 6.19 18.23
C PHE A 58 4.89 7.05 17.03
N LEU A 59 4.81 6.47 15.83
CA LEU A 59 4.53 7.19 14.58
C LEU A 59 3.19 6.81 13.93
N GLY A 60 2.56 5.71 14.32
CA GLY A 60 1.36 5.20 13.64
C GLY A 60 0.08 6.03 13.81
N TRP A 61 0.09 7.10 14.62
CA TRP A 61 -1.11 7.83 15.05
C TRP A 61 -1.24 9.27 14.51
N SER A 62 -0.21 9.87 13.93
CA SER A 62 -0.32 11.24 13.40
C SER A 62 -0.67 11.24 11.89
N GLY A 63 -1.63 12.07 11.49
CA GLY A 63 -1.96 12.30 10.08
C GLY A 63 -0.74 12.70 9.23
N ALA A 64 0.28 13.31 9.86
CA ALA A 64 1.56 13.62 9.27
C ALA A 64 2.32 12.39 8.77
N VAL A 65 2.32 11.28 9.53
CA VAL A 65 2.98 10.03 9.13
C VAL A 65 2.24 9.36 7.98
N GLN A 66 0.90 9.39 7.99
CA GLN A 66 0.11 8.92 6.85
C GLN A 66 0.42 9.73 5.58
N GLY A 67 0.51 11.05 5.71
CA GLY A 67 0.89 11.95 4.61
C GLY A 67 2.29 11.64 4.07
N LYS A 68 3.27 11.41 4.94
CA LYS A 68 4.65 11.06 4.54
C LYS A 68 4.70 9.72 3.81
N ILE A 69 4.02 8.69 4.33
CA ILE A 69 3.93 7.37 3.68
C ILE A 69 3.30 7.50 2.29
N ARG A 70 2.21 8.27 2.15
CA ARG A 70 1.58 8.54 0.85
C ARG A 70 2.54 9.24 -0.11
N LYS A 71 3.26 10.26 0.36
CA LYS A 71 4.23 11.01 -0.45
C LYS A 71 5.39 10.12 -0.92
N GLU A 72 5.93 9.28 -0.05
CA GLU A 72 6.97 8.31 -0.41
C GLU A 72 6.47 7.28 -1.42
N ALA A 73 5.27 6.72 -1.22
CA ALA A 73 4.66 5.77 -2.14
C ALA A 73 4.43 6.39 -3.54
N GLN A 74 3.89 7.62 -3.58
CA GLN A 74 3.73 8.37 -4.82
C GLN A 74 5.08 8.65 -5.51
N GLY A 75 6.12 9.00 -4.75
CA GLY A 75 7.46 9.21 -5.28
C GLY A 75 8.03 7.94 -5.92
N GLY A 76 7.89 6.79 -5.24
CA GLY A 76 8.30 5.49 -5.77
C GLY A 76 7.55 5.11 -7.04
N LEU A 77 6.23 5.32 -7.08
CA LEU A 77 5.41 5.07 -8.26
C LEU A 77 5.85 5.94 -9.45
N LYS A 78 6.04 7.25 -9.23
CA LYS A 78 6.52 8.18 -10.27
C LYS A 78 7.88 7.75 -10.83
N LEU A 79 8.81 7.33 -9.98
CA LEU A 79 10.12 6.82 -10.40
C LEU A 79 10.00 5.54 -11.23
N TRP A 80 9.14 4.62 -10.82
CA TRP A 80 8.87 3.39 -11.58
C TRP A 80 8.25 3.67 -12.94
N MET A 81 7.23 4.54 -13.02
CA MET A 81 6.59 4.95 -14.27
C MET A 81 7.61 5.59 -15.22
N LYS A 82 8.45 6.51 -14.73
CA LYS A 82 9.52 7.14 -15.50
C LYS A 82 10.49 6.10 -16.08
N ARG A 83 10.90 5.12 -15.28
CA ARG A 83 11.79 4.03 -15.72
C ARG A 83 11.13 3.14 -16.80
N LYS A 84 9.81 2.96 -16.72
CA LYS A 84 9.02 2.15 -17.68
C LYS A 84 8.49 2.96 -18.87
N ARG A 85 8.78 4.26 -18.96
CA ARG A 85 8.27 5.19 -19.98
C ARG A 85 6.74 5.20 -20.07
N ILE A 86 6.07 4.94 -18.95
CA ILE A 86 4.62 5.05 -18.81
C ILE A 86 4.33 6.52 -18.49
N GLN A 87 3.58 7.19 -19.35
CA GLN A 87 3.13 8.57 -19.16
C GLN A 87 1.85 8.61 -18.31
#